data_AF-A0A7S0VQL8-F1
#
_entry.id   AF-A0A7S0VQL8-F1
#
_cell.length_a   1.000
_cell.length_b   1.000
_cell.length_c   1.000
_cell.angle_alpha   90.00
_cell.angle_beta   90.00
_cell.angle_gamma   90.00
#
_symmetry.space_group_name_H-M   'P 1'
#
loop_
_entity.id
_entity.type
_entity.pdbx_description
1 polymer ?
#
loop_
_entity_poly.entity_id
_entity_poly.type
_entity_poly.pdbx_seq_one_letter_code
_entity_poly.pdbx_strand_id
1 'polypeptide(L)'
;GAECGEEEKLVAMVKRETELRVSEETQEAYRAAENRGDTDWMEVTEGLQRQVLVEFGYDPTEANLRKLRAAAQRHGDLAIQVKRNKARVGKLQPGLRAPDVRLYDAVGRKETTLHSCLMWGGEEACLTCVVAGSWS
;
A
#
# COMPACT_ATOMS: atom_id res chain seq x y z
N GLY A 1 -1.48 32.41 -3.69
CA GLY A 1 -2.41 32.59 -4.81
C GLY A 1 -2.59 31.30 -5.59
N ALA A 2 -1.59 30.88 -6.36
CA ALA A 2 -1.65 29.68 -7.20
C ALA A 2 -1.57 28.34 -6.44
N GLU A 3 -0.80 28.27 -5.35
CA GLU A 3 -0.61 27.02 -4.57
C GLU A 3 -1.88 26.54 -3.86
N CYS A 4 -2.76 27.46 -3.45
CA CYS A 4 -4.03 27.12 -2.79
C CYS A 4 -4.96 26.34 -3.75
N GLY A 5 -4.97 26.70 -5.04
CA GLY A 5 -5.84 26.06 -6.03
C GLY A 5 -5.32 24.70 -6.54
N GLU A 6 -4.01 24.47 -6.56
CA GLU A 6 -3.45 23.16 -6.95
C GLU A 6 -3.68 22.12 -5.86
N GLU A 7 -3.50 22.47 -4.59
CA GLU A 7 -3.74 21.55 -3.48
C GLU A 7 -5.23 21.19 -3.34
N GLU A 8 -6.15 22.15 -3.52
CA GLU A 8 -7.60 21.87 -3.54
C GLU A 8 -7.98 20.87 -4.63
N LYS A 9 -7.40 20.99 -5.83
CA LYS A 9 -7.60 20.01 -6.91
C LYS A 9 -7.04 18.65 -6.55
N LEU A 10 -5.86 18.58 -5.93
CA LEU A 10 -5.27 17.32 -5.46
C LEU A 10 -6.16 16.64 -4.42
N VAL A 11 -6.71 17.40 -3.47
CA VAL A 11 -7.67 16.88 -2.48
C VAL A 11 -8.93 16.34 -3.15
N ALA A 12 -9.48 17.06 -4.13
CA ALA A 12 -10.64 16.61 -4.88
C ALA A 12 -10.37 15.32 -5.67
N MET A 13 -9.19 15.21 -6.29
CA MET A 13 -8.75 13.98 -6.97
C MET A 13 -8.62 12.80 -6.01
N VAL A 14 -8.08 12.99 -4.80
CA VAL A 14 -7.98 11.92 -3.78
C VAL A 14 -9.35 11.42 -3.33
N LYS A 15 -10.33 12.32 -3.17
CA LYS A 15 -11.72 11.95 -2.87
C LYS A 15 -12.32 11.14 -4.01
N ARG A 16 -12.14 11.61 -5.25
CA ARG A 16 -12.63 10.91 -6.44
C ARG A 16 -12.01 9.53 -6.62
N GLU A 17 -10.70 9.40 -6.42
CA GLU A 17 -10.01 8.11 -6.41
C GLU A 17 -10.65 7.17 -5.38
N THR A 18 -10.94 7.66 -4.19
CA THR A 18 -11.55 6.87 -3.12
C THR A 18 -12.97 6.42 -3.46
N GLU A 19 -13.79 7.30 -4.06
CA GLU A 19 -15.13 6.95 -4.55
C GLU A 19 -15.07 5.85 -5.62
N LEU A 20 -14.18 5.98 -6.59
CA LEU A 20 -13.99 4.98 -7.63
C LEU A 20 -13.52 3.66 -7.04
N ARG A 21 -12.57 3.68 -6.10
CA ARG A 21 -12.07 2.46 -5.44
C ARG A 21 -13.16 1.64 -4.77
N VAL A 22 -14.22 2.26 -4.27
CA VAL A 22 -15.34 1.56 -3.60
C VAL A 22 -16.53 1.30 -4.54
N SER A 23 -16.45 1.74 -5.80
CA SER A 23 -17.46 1.45 -6.81
C SER A 23 -17.52 -0.05 -7.12
N GLU A 24 -18.71 -0.52 -7.46
CA GLU A 24 -18.94 -1.92 -7.83
C GLU A 24 -18.07 -2.33 -9.02
N GLU A 25 -18.00 -1.48 -10.05
CA GLU A 25 -17.17 -1.69 -11.25
C GLU A 25 -15.68 -1.89 -10.91
N THR A 26 -15.12 -1.04 -10.05
CA THR A 26 -13.71 -1.18 -9.67
C THR A 26 -13.48 -2.39 -8.76
N GLN A 27 -14.41 -2.71 -7.87
CA GLN A 27 -14.32 -3.91 -7.02
C GLN A 27 -14.42 -5.19 -7.85
N GLU A 28 -15.22 -5.21 -8.93
CA GLU A 28 -15.23 -6.28 -9.92
C GLU A 28 -13.89 -6.39 -10.66
N ALA A 29 -13.33 -5.27 -11.10
CA ALA A 29 -12.03 -5.25 -11.76
C ALA A 29 -10.91 -5.78 -10.84
N TYR A 30 -10.90 -5.41 -9.55
CA TYR A 30 -9.95 -5.96 -8.58
C TYR A 30 -10.11 -7.47 -8.41
N ARG A 31 -11.35 -7.97 -8.24
CA ARG A 31 -11.61 -9.41 -8.14
C ARG A 31 -11.20 -10.16 -9.40
N ALA A 32 -11.44 -9.58 -10.57
CA ALA A 32 -11.03 -10.18 -11.84
C ALA A 32 -9.50 -10.24 -11.96
N ALA A 33 -8.80 -9.20 -11.53
CA ALA A 33 -7.33 -9.17 -11.54
C ALA A 33 -6.72 -10.20 -10.57
N GLU A 34 -7.25 -10.33 -9.35
CA GLU A 34 -6.78 -11.32 -8.36
C GLU A 34 -6.92 -12.77 -8.84
N ASN A 35 -7.91 -13.06 -9.68
CA ASN A 35 -8.13 -14.39 -10.25
C ASN A 35 -7.30 -14.69 -11.50
N ARG A 36 -6.50 -13.72 -11.97
CA ARG A 36 -5.69 -13.82 -13.18
C ARG A 36 -4.21 -13.84 -12.82
N GLY A 37 -3.42 -14.63 -13.54
CA GLY A 37 -1.97 -14.73 -13.31
C GLY A 37 -1.13 -13.72 -14.11
N ASP A 38 -1.76 -12.97 -15.02
CA ASP A 38 -1.13 -12.05 -15.98
C ASP A 38 -1.39 -10.58 -15.69
N THR A 39 -2.12 -10.25 -14.62
CA THR A 39 -2.38 -8.88 -14.17
C THR A 39 -2.50 -8.86 -12.64
N ASP A 40 -2.38 -7.69 -12.04
CA ASP A 40 -2.44 -7.51 -10.58
C ASP A 40 -3.33 -6.30 -10.22
N TRP A 41 -3.82 -6.26 -8.99
CA TRP A 41 -4.59 -5.12 -8.46
C TRP A 41 -3.84 -3.78 -8.57
N MET A 42 -2.50 -3.83 -8.65
CA MET A 42 -1.67 -2.65 -8.91
C MET A 42 -1.96 -2.00 -10.28
N GLU A 43 -2.18 -2.79 -11.33
CA GLU A 43 -2.46 -2.29 -12.68
C GLU A 43 -3.85 -1.64 -12.75
N VAL A 44 -4.86 -2.29 -12.14
CA VAL A 44 -6.21 -1.73 -11.99
C VAL A 44 -6.17 -0.40 -11.25
N THR A 45 -5.38 -0.34 -10.17
CA THR A 45 -5.16 0.89 -9.39
C THR A 45 -4.54 2.00 -10.22
N GLU A 46 -3.51 1.69 -11.00
CA GLU A 46 -2.87 2.70 -11.85
C GLU A 46 -3.83 3.20 -12.94
N GLY A 47 -4.60 2.31 -13.57
CA GLY A 47 -5.64 2.68 -14.54
C GLY A 47 -6.65 3.67 -13.95
N LEU A 48 -7.14 3.39 -12.75
CA LEU A 48 -8.04 4.28 -12.01
C LEU A 48 -7.38 5.64 -11.70
N GLN A 49 -6.12 5.66 -11.28
CA GLN A 49 -5.39 6.92 -11.02
C GLN A 49 -5.20 7.73 -12.30
N ARG A 50 -4.91 7.08 -13.43
CA ARG A 50 -4.81 7.73 -14.75
C ARG A 50 -6.16 8.31 -15.17
N GLN A 51 -7.27 7.59 -14.94
CA GLN A 51 -8.62 8.09 -15.17
C GLN A 51 -8.90 9.37 -14.36
N VAL A 52 -8.61 9.37 -13.06
CA VAL A 52 -8.82 10.53 -12.19
C VAL A 52 -8.01 11.75 -12.67
N LEU A 53 -6.76 11.56 -13.09
CA LEU A 53 -5.97 12.66 -13.65
C LEU A 53 -6.65 13.28 -14.88
N VAL A 54 -7.12 12.44 -15.80
CA VAL A 54 -7.81 12.89 -17.02
C VAL A 54 -9.13 13.60 -16.70
N GLU A 55 -9.93 13.08 -15.76
CA GLU A 55 -11.18 13.72 -15.30
C GLU A 55 -10.96 15.16 -14.79
N PHE A 56 -9.79 15.44 -14.21
CA PHE A 56 -9.42 16.75 -13.68
C PHE A 56 -8.56 17.59 -14.62
N GLY A 57 -8.38 17.15 -15.87
CA GLY A 57 -7.65 17.89 -16.91
C GLY A 57 -6.13 17.82 -16.80
N TYR A 58 -5.60 16.79 -16.14
CA TYR A 58 -4.16 16.51 -16.07
C TYR A 58 -3.78 15.40 -17.06
N ASP A 59 -2.61 15.56 -17.68
CA ASP A 59 -2.02 14.47 -18.44
C ASP A 59 -1.64 13.31 -17.51
N PRO A 60 -1.91 12.04 -17.89
CA PRO A 60 -1.61 10.87 -17.08
C PRO A 60 -0.11 10.52 -17.17
N THR A 61 0.75 11.43 -16.74
CA THR A 61 2.21 11.24 -16.68
C THR A 61 2.62 10.68 -15.31
N GLU A 62 3.78 10.02 -15.25
CA GLU A 62 4.35 9.56 -13.98
C GLU A 62 4.57 10.69 -12.97
N ALA A 63 4.88 11.90 -13.43
CA ALA A 63 5.01 13.05 -12.56
C ALA A 63 3.69 13.42 -11.87
N ASN A 64 2.58 13.42 -12.62
CA ASN A 64 1.26 13.72 -12.07
C ASN A 64 0.72 12.59 -11.19
N LEU A 65 0.98 11.32 -11.55
CA LEU A 65 0.69 10.18 -10.69
C LEU A 65 1.42 10.28 -9.35
N ARG A 66 2.71 10.67 -9.36
CA ARG A 66 3.47 10.91 -8.13
C ARG A 66 2.87 12.04 -7.30
N LYS A 67 2.41 13.13 -7.90
CA LYS A 67 1.71 14.22 -7.19
C LYS A 67 0.44 13.73 -6.52
N LEU A 68 -0.41 12.99 -7.24
CA LEU A 68 -1.64 12.40 -6.70
C LEU A 68 -1.36 11.44 -5.54
N ARG A 69 -0.40 10.51 -5.73
CA ARG A 69 0.02 9.56 -4.70
C ARG A 69 0.58 10.26 -3.46
N ALA A 70 1.37 11.33 -3.65
CA ALA A 70 1.87 12.14 -2.54
C ALA A 70 0.74 12.90 -1.82
N ALA A 71 -0.26 13.40 -2.54
CA ALA A 71 -1.43 14.04 -1.94
C ALA A 71 -2.26 13.03 -1.12
N ALA A 72 -2.47 11.81 -1.62
CA ALA A 72 -3.14 10.75 -0.85
C ALA A 72 -2.42 10.41 0.46
N GLN A 73 -1.08 10.49 0.50
CA GLN A 73 -0.31 10.31 1.74
C GLN A 73 -0.47 11.49 2.70
N ARG A 74 -0.48 12.74 2.20
CA ARG A 74 -0.72 13.94 3.03
C ARG A 74 -2.13 13.98 3.61
N HIS A 75 -3.13 13.57 2.81
CA HIS A 75 -4.56 13.54 3.15
C HIS A 75 -5.05 12.11 3.38
N GLY A 76 -4.30 11.37 4.21
CA GLY A 76 -4.54 9.94 4.45
C GLY A 76 -5.87 9.61 5.13
N ASP A 77 -6.60 10.60 5.65
CA ASP A 77 -7.96 10.46 6.18
C ASP A 77 -9.03 10.34 5.08
N LEU A 78 -8.74 10.89 3.90
CA LEU A 78 -9.57 10.83 2.70
C LEU A 78 -9.24 9.62 1.83
N ALA A 79 -7.95 9.26 1.71
CA ALA A 79 -7.49 8.12 0.92
C ALA A 79 -7.72 6.79 1.64
N ILE A 80 -8.72 6.01 1.23
CA ILE A 80 -9.10 4.76 1.92
C ILE A 80 -7.95 3.75 2.04
N GLN A 81 -7.13 3.65 0.99
CA GLN A 81 -5.95 2.81 0.94
C GLN A 81 -4.88 3.25 1.93
N VAL A 82 -4.74 4.54 2.24
CA VAL A 82 -3.79 5.03 3.25
C VAL A 82 -4.40 4.91 4.65
N LYS A 83 -5.67 5.28 4.79
CA LYS A 83 -6.43 5.18 6.05
C LYS A 83 -6.45 3.76 6.59
N ARG A 84 -6.67 2.78 5.71
CA ARG A 84 -6.83 1.36 6.05
C ARG A 84 -5.55 0.56 5.95
N ASN A 85 -4.55 1.00 5.17
CA ASN A 85 -3.19 0.45 5.20
C ASN A 85 -2.36 1.04 6.35
N LYS A 86 -3.00 1.18 7.52
CA LYS A 86 -2.26 1.27 8.76
C LYS A 86 -2.06 -0.16 9.19
N ALA A 87 -0.80 -0.58 9.33
CA ALA A 87 -0.50 -1.66 10.25
C ALA A 87 -1.20 -1.28 11.55
N ARG A 88 -2.32 -1.96 11.86
CA ARG A 88 -3.04 -1.73 13.11
C ARG A 88 -1.95 -1.82 14.17
N VAL A 89 -1.84 -0.82 15.04
CA VAL A 89 -0.91 -0.87 16.18
C VAL A 89 -1.09 -2.25 16.79
N GLY A 90 -0.12 -3.13 16.53
CA GLY A 90 -0.21 -4.49 16.99
C GLY A 90 -0.28 -4.43 18.51
N LYS A 91 -0.72 -5.50 19.15
CA LYS A 91 -0.57 -5.59 20.62
C LYS A 91 0.90 -5.56 21.07
N LEU A 92 1.85 -5.53 20.13
CA LEU A 92 3.27 -5.40 20.33
C LEU A 92 3.67 -3.95 20.63
N GLN A 93 4.31 -3.78 21.78
CA GLN A 93 4.88 -2.54 22.27
C GLN A 93 6.36 -2.79 22.59
N PRO A 94 7.22 -1.74 22.60
CA PRO A 94 8.61 -1.88 23.05
C PRO A 94 8.69 -2.55 24.42
N GLY A 95 9.59 -3.53 24.55
CA GLY A 95 9.74 -4.33 25.77
C GLY A 95 8.85 -5.58 25.86
N LEU A 96 7.84 -5.71 24.98
CA LEU A 96 7.08 -6.96 24.85
C LEU A 96 7.83 -7.96 23.97
N ARG A 97 7.81 -9.24 24.36
CA ARG A 97 8.35 -10.32 23.54
C ARG A 97 7.50 -10.47 22.27
N ALA A 98 8.13 -10.37 21.10
CA ALA A 98 7.46 -10.65 19.84
C ALA A 98 6.93 -12.10 19.83
N PRO A 99 5.71 -12.38 19.34
CA PRO A 99 5.24 -13.75 19.18
C PRO A 99 6.17 -14.51 18.24
N ASP A 100 6.42 -15.78 18.53
CA ASP A 100 7.16 -16.60 17.59
C ASP A 100 6.26 -16.94 16.40
N VAL A 101 6.52 -16.33 15.26
CA VAL A 101 5.74 -16.53 14.03
C VAL A 101 6.55 -17.34 13.04
N ARG A 102 5.85 -18.13 12.22
CA ARG A 102 6.47 -18.85 11.12
C ARG A 102 6.91 -17.89 10.03
N LEU A 103 8.12 -18.10 9.56
CA LEU A 103 8.75 -17.36 8.48
C LEU A 103 9.06 -18.34 7.35
N TYR A 104 8.86 -17.88 6.12
CA TYR A 104 9.27 -18.58 4.93
C TYR A 104 10.36 -17.76 4.25
N ASP A 105 11.37 -18.44 3.70
CA ASP A 105 12.27 -17.74 2.78
C ASP A 105 11.49 -17.19 1.56
N ALA A 106 12.05 -16.18 0.90
CA ALA A 106 11.40 -15.53 -0.24
C ALA A 106 11.15 -16.47 -1.43
N VAL A 107 11.69 -17.69 -1.40
CA VAL A 107 11.57 -18.71 -2.45
C VAL A 107 10.63 -19.85 -2.02
N GLY A 108 10.06 -19.78 -0.81
CA GLY A 108 9.16 -20.78 -0.22
C GLY A 108 9.81 -22.13 0.11
N ARG A 109 11.14 -22.20 0.17
CA ARG A 109 11.87 -23.49 0.25
C ARG A 109 12.24 -23.90 1.67
N LYS A 110 12.34 -22.94 2.58
CA LYS A 110 12.72 -23.17 3.98
C LYS A 110 11.74 -22.49 4.93
N GLU A 111 11.20 -23.29 5.85
CA GLU A 111 10.42 -22.83 6.99
C GLU A 111 11.36 -22.59 8.19
N THR A 112 11.18 -21.46 8.86
CA THR A 112 11.87 -21.11 10.11
C THR A 112 10.90 -20.33 11.00
N THR A 113 11.33 -19.90 12.18
CA THR A 113 10.53 -19.05 13.07
C THR A 113 11.24 -17.74 13.38
N LEU A 114 10.48 -16.71 13.75
CA LEU A 114 11.03 -15.40 14.13
C LEU A 114 12.08 -15.53 15.24
N HIS A 115 11.81 -16.34 16.27
CA HIS A 115 12.75 -16.56 17.36
C HIS A 115 13.97 -17.31 16.87
N SER A 116 13.79 -18.34 16.02
CA SER A 116 14.92 -19.07 15.44
C SER A 116 15.85 -18.15 14.63
N CYS A 117 15.30 -17.23 13.84
CA CYS A 117 16.07 -16.23 13.10
C CYS A 117 16.83 -15.26 14.01
N LEU A 118 16.20 -14.80 15.10
CA LEU A 118 16.84 -13.91 16.08
C LEU A 118 17.98 -14.58 16.85
N MET A 119 17.98 -15.91 16.93
CA MET A 119 19.02 -16.71 17.58
C MET A 119 20.14 -17.15 16.62
N TRP A 120 20.09 -16.80 15.33
CA TRP A 120 21.14 -17.13 14.34
C TRP A 120 22.39 -16.24 14.44
N GLY A 121 22.35 -15.17 15.23
CA GLY A 121 23.54 -14.39 15.56
C GLY A 121 24.33 -15.07 16.69
N GLY A 122 25.55 -15.50 16.39
CA GLY A 122 26.62 -15.54 17.41
C GLY A 122 26.93 -14.13 17.92
N GLU A 123 28.06 -13.94 18.60
CA GLU A 123 28.46 -12.69 19.29
C GLU A 123 28.40 -11.39 18.45
N GLU A 124 28.29 -11.47 17.12
CA GLU A 124 27.99 -10.34 16.26
C GLU A 124 26.50 -10.31 15.88
N ALA A 125 25.76 -9.37 16.47
CA ALA A 125 24.35 -9.15 16.22
C ALA A 125 24.08 -8.89 14.72
N CYS A 126 23.63 -9.90 13.99
CA CYS A 126 23.23 -9.75 12.59
C CYS A 126 21.87 -9.06 12.53
N LEU A 127 21.80 -7.93 11.82
CA LEU A 127 20.59 -7.14 11.67
C LEU A 127 19.59 -7.92 10.79
N THR A 128 18.60 -8.56 11.43
CA THR A 128 17.59 -9.35 10.71
C THR A 128 16.50 -8.42 10.17
N CYS A 129 16.44 -8.26 8.84
CA CYS A 129 15.37 -7.53 8.17
C CYS A 129 14.22 -8.48 7.84
N VAL A 130 13.04 -8.24 8.42
CA VAL A 130 11.80 -8.96 8.09
C VAL A 130 10.91 -8.04 7.27
N VAL A 131 10.63 -8.42 6.03
CA VAL A 131 9.64 -7.74 5.18
C VAL A 131 8.30 -8.43 5.38
N ALA A 132 7.35 -7.73 6.00
CA ALA A 132 6.00 -8.23 6.20
C ALA A 132 5.03 -7.40 5.35
N GLY A 133 4.21 -8.08 4.55
CA GLY A 133 3.06 -7.52 3.85
C GLY A 133 1.76 -8.03 4.47
N SER A 134 0.69 -7.23 4.42
CA SER A 134 -0.66 -7.73 4.69
C SER A 134 -1.22 -8.34 3.41
N TRP A 135 -1.54 -9.63 3.45
CA TRP A 135 -2.43 -10.25 2.47
C TRP A 135 -3.86 -9.88 2.89
N SER A 136 -4.64 -9.30 1.97
CA SER A 136 -6.09 -9.10 2.14
C SER A 136 -6.81 -10.29 1.54
#